data_AF-A0AAE2MF93-F1
#
_entry.id   AF-A0AAE2MF93-F1
#
_cell.length_a   1.000
_cell.length_b   1.000
_cell.length_c   1.000
_cell.angle_alpha   90.00
_cell.angle_beta   90.00
_cell.angle_gamma   90.00
#
_symmetry.space_group_name_H-M   'P 1'
#
loop_
_entity.id
_entity.type
_entity.pdbx_description
1 polymer ?
#
loop_
_entity_poly.entity_id
_entity_poly.type
_entity_poly.pdbx_seq_one_letter_code
_entity_poly.pdbx_strand_id
1 'polypeptide(L)'
;MRTSLLSLALFTFSLSAAQAEDFPLASCAGWNGTLVRKTGIDSSTAVMEGKVTRADFQEYCKRDPGWETTAHGGKLTVKQCVAMYTKTDGKDTFRSTANCSEGTLSFEPSAGEPLRVTFPLPENADVSCASGMPPLIEQFRLLCPQAAREFHLMDDE
;
A
#
# COMPACT_ATOMS: atom_id res chain seq x y z
N MET A 1 62.53 -20.72 -3.32
CA MET A 1 61.19 -20.77 -2.71
C MET A 1 60.41 -19.54 -3.17
N ARG A 2 59.36 -19.71 -3.99
CA ARG A 2 58.48 -18.64 -4.48
C ARG A 2 57.06 -18.99 -4.01
N THR A 3 56.57 -18.28 -3.01
CA THR A 3 55.18 -18.42 -2.52
C THR A 3 54.35 -17.33 -3.18
N SER A 4 53.58 -17.70 -4.21
CA SER A 4 52.51 -16.86 -4.75
C SER A 4 51.31 -16.91 -3.82
N LEU A 5 50.96 -15.77 -3.22
CA LEU A 5 49.71 -15.56 -2.49
C LEU A 5 48.61 -15.24 -3.51
N LEU A 6 47.67 -16.17 -3.69
CA LEU A 6 46.41 -15.92 -4.38
C LEU A 6 45.45 -15.18 -3.44
N SER A 7 45.19 -13.91 -3.73
CA SER A 7 44.14 -13.14 -3.07
C SER A 7 42.77 -13.57 -3.61
N LEU A 8 41.97 -14.27 -2.79
CA LEU A 8 40.54 -14.46 -3.06
C LEU A 8 39.81 -13.13 -2.81
N ALA A 9 39.37 -12.48 -3.89
CA ALA A 9 38.41 -11.39 -3.80
C ALA A 9 37.02 -11.97 -3.51
N LEU A 10 36.54 -11.80 -2.27
CA LEU A 10 35.17 -12.12 -1.87
C LEU A 10 34.23 -11.04 -2.41
N PHE A 11 33.54 -11.34 -3.52
CA PHE A 11 32.41 -10.54 -3.99
C PHE A 11 31.24 -10.73 -3.02
N THR A 12 31.03 -9.76 -2.13
CA THR A 12 29.81 -9.66 -1.33
C THR A 12 28.69 -9.17 -2.25
N PHE A 13 27.86 -10.09 -2.74
CA PHE A 13 26.59 -9.73 -3.37
C PHE A 13 25.66 -9.17 -2.29
N SER A 14 25.53 -7.84 -2.25
CA SER A 14 24.46 -7.17 -1.51
C SER A 14 23.14 -7.52 -2.19
N LEU A 15 22.42 -8.52 -1.67
CA LEU A 15 21.01 -8.69 -2.02
C LEU A 15 20.28 -7.45 -1.49
N SER A 16 19.94 -6.52 -2.38
CA SER A 16 18.92 -5.52 -2.08
C SER A 16 17.66 -6.27 -1.68
N ALA A 17 17.24 -6.11 -0.42
CA ALA A 17 15.88 -6.44 -0.05
C ALA A 17 14.98 -5.61 -0.96
N ALA A 18 14.26 -6.28 -1.86
CA ALA A 18 13.20 -5.63 -2.62
C ALA A 18 12.27 -5.01 -1.57
N GLN A 19 12.27 -3.68 -1.47
CA GLN A 19 11.32 -3.02 -0.61
C GLN A 19 9.95 -3.29 -1.22
N ALA A 20 9.12 -4.01 -0.48
CA ALA A 20 7.75 -4.20 -0.86
C ALA A 20 7.11 -2.81 -0.90
N GLU A 21 6.59 -2.43 -2.05
CA GLU A 21 5.85 -1.18 -2.20
C GLU A 21 4.48 -1.34 -1.51
N ASP A 22 3.95 -0.27 -0.94
CA ASP A 22 2.64 -0.30 -0.28
C ASP A 22 1.52 -0.30 -1.32
N PHE A 23 0.44 -1.02 -1.05
CA PHE A 23 -0.86 -0.80 -1.65
C PHE A 23 -1.60 0.20 -0.75
N PRO A 24 -1.91 1.42 -1.23
CA PRO A 24 -2.55 2.45 -0.40
C PRO A 24 -3.96 2.02 0.05
N LEU A 25 -4.10 1.72 1.34
CA LEU A 25 -5.38 1.38 1.98
C LEU A 25 -5.63 2.24 3.22
N ALA A 26 -4.57 2.62 3.93
CA ALA A 26 -4.69 3.35 5.18
C ALA A 26 -5.26 4.74 4.92
N SER A 27 -6.49 4.98 5.36
CA SER A 27 -6.86 6.29 5.86
C SER A 27 -6.23 6.50 7.26
N CYS A 28 -6.50 7.63 7.91
CA CYS A 28 -5.82 8.11 9.12
C CYS A 28 -5.62 7.11 10.28
N ALA A 29 -6.41 6.03 10.35
CA ALA A 29 -6.34 5.03 11.41
C ALA A 29 -6.33 3.57 10.90
N GLY A 30 -6.00 3.34 9.62
CA GLY A 30 -5.90 1.99 9.04
C GLY A 30 -4.45 1.49 8.86
N TRP A 31 -4.30 0.34 8.21
CA TRP A 31 -3.04 -0.19 7.69
C TRP A 31 -3.02 -0.10 6.16
N ASN A 32 -1.83 0.03 5.58
CA ASN A 32 -1.63 -0.20 4.15
C ASN A 32 -1.64 -1.71 3.87
N GLY A 33 -1.82 -2.06 2.61
CA GLY A 33 -1.51 -3.39 2.13
C GLY A 33 -0.09 -3.45 1.58
N THR A 34 0.38 -4.66 1.30
CA THR A 34 1.56 -4.91 0.48
C THR A 34 1.15 -5.02 -0.99
N LEU A 35 1.75 -4.21 -1.87
CA LEU A 35 1.60 -4.32 -3.32
C LEU A 35 2.23 -5.63 -3.81
N VAL A 36 1.45 -6.47 -4.48
CA VAL A 36 1.93 -7.76 -5.01
C VAL A 36 2.03 -7.77 -6.54
N ARG A 37 1.27 -6.90 -7.22
CA ARG A 37 1.31 -6.76 -8.67
C ARG A 37 0.95 -5.34 -9.07
N LYS A 38 1.64 -4.79 -10.07
CA LYS A 38 1.31 -3.52 -10.74
C LYS A 38 1.69 -3.63 -12.21
N THR A 39 0.74 -3.42 -13.12
CA THR A 39 0.89 -3.65 -14.57
C THR A 39 0.06 -2.66 -15.38
N GLY A 40 0.44 -2.41 -16.63
CA GLY A 40 -0.32 -1.55 -17.54
C GLY A 40 -0.33 -0.07 -17.12
N ILE A 41 0.72 0.39 -16.43
CA ILE A 41 0.86 1.79 -15.99
C ILE A 41 0.64 2.74 -17.19
N ASP A 42 -0.06 3.85 -16.94
CA ASP A 42 -0.42 4.88 -17.94
C ASP A 42 -1.25 4.35 -19.13
N SER A 43 -1.99 3.25 -18.95
CA SER A 43 -2.83 2.67 -19.99
C SER A 43 -4.32 2.64 -19.62
N SER A 44 -5.17 2.29 -20.58
CA SER A 44 -6.60 2.08 -20.35
C SER A 44 -6.93 0.78 -19.59
N THR A 45 -5.91 -0.04 -19.30
CA THR A 45 -6.03 -1.34 -18.63
C THR A 45 -5.04 -1.46 -17.46
N ALA A 46 -4.71 -0.34 -16.82
CA ALA A 46 -3.82 -0.32 -15.67
C ALA A 46 -4.43 -1.11 -14.50
N VAL A 47 -3.65 -1.96 -13.86
CA VAL A 47 -4.10 -2.81 -12.75
C VAL A 47 -3.02 -2.88 -11.69
N MET A 48 -3.43 -2.83 -10.42
CA MET A 48 -2.63 -3.24 -9.30
C MET A 48 -3.41 -4.12 -8.32
N GLU A 49 -2.68 -4.98 -7.62
CA GLU A 49 -3.22 -5.89 -6.63
C GLU A 49 -2.39 -5.82 -5.36
N GLY A 50 -3.07 -5.90 -4.23
CA GLY A 50 -2.48 -5.88 -2.91
C GLY A 50 -3.06 -6.96 -2.02
N LYS A 51 -2.35 -7.25 -0.94
CA LYS A 51 -2.83 -8.10 0.17
C LYS A 51 -2.32 -7.54 1.48
N VAL A 52 -3.00 -7.84 2.57
CA VAL A 52 -2.49 -7.48 3.89
C VAL A 52 -1.63 -8.61 4.43
N THR A 53 -0.48 -8.26 4.99
CA THR A 53 0.51 -9.18 5.51
C THR A 53 0.67 -9.02 7.02
N ARG A 54 1.36 -9.99 7.62
CA ARG A 54 1.75 -9.88 9.03
C ARG A 54 2.59 -8.63 9.32
N ALA A 55 3.39 -8.18 8.35
CA ALA A 55 4.23 -6.98 8.51
C ALA A 55 3.37 -5.72 8.60
N ASP A 56 2.33 -5.63 7.77
CA ASP A 56 1.37 -4.52 7.76
C ASP A 56 0.63 -4.42 9.11
N PHE A 57 0.12 -5.54 9.62
CA PHE A 57 -0.47 -5.56 10.97
C PHE A 57 0.54 -5.23 12.07
N GLN A 58 1.81 -5.61 11.89
CA GLN A 58 2.84 -5.30 12.87
C GLN A 58 3.20 -3.81 12.89
N GLU A 59 3.20 -3.13 11.75
CA GLU A 59 3.29 -1.66 11.69
C GLU A 59 2.10 -1.05 12.44
N TYR A 60 0.89 -1.43 12.05
CA TYR A 60 -0.35 -0.90 12.62
C TYR A 60 -0.40 -1.04 14.14
N CYS A 61 -0.19 -2.25 14.66
CA CYS A 61 -0.25 -2.53 16.09
C CYS A 61 0.88 -1.88 16.89
N LYS A 62 1.96 -1.42 16.25
CA LYS A 62 3.02 -0.66 16.93
C LYS A 62 2.69 0.83 16.99
N ARG A 63 2.10 1.37 15.92
CA ARG A 63 1.61 2.76 15.88
C ARG A 63 0.37 2.95 16.74
N ASP A 64 -0.44 1.90 16.83
CA ASP A 64 -1.62 1.76 17.69
C ASP A 64 -2.58 2.96 17.65
N PRO A 65 -3.05 3.39 16.45
CA PRO A 65 -3.93 4.54 16.33
C PRO A 65 -5.28 4.33 17.05
N GLY A 66 -5.66 3.07 17.30
CA GLY A 66 -6.87 2.67 18.01
C GLY A 66 -6.72 2.55 19.53
N TRP A 67 -5.53 2.79 20.10
CA TRP A 67 -5.24 2.67 21.53
C TRP A 67 -5.58 1.26 22.08
N GLU A 68 -5.40 0.23 21.26
CA GLU A 68 -5.74 -1.15 21.55
C GLU A 68 -4.68 -1.86 22.39
N THR A 69 -3.44 -1.37 22.32
CA THR A 69 -2.31 -2.01 22.96
C THR A 69 -2.02 -1.47 24.37
N THR A 70 -1.39 -2.30 25.19
CA THR A 70 -1.05 -1.95 26.58
C THR A 70 -0.15 -0.73 26.70
N ALA A 71 0.67 -0.43 25.68
CA ALA A 71 1.53 0.76 25.67
C ALA A 71 0.71 2.06 25.64
N HIS A 72 -0.51 2.02 25.10
CA HIS A 72 -1.43 3.14 24.97
C HIS A 72 -2.68 2.96 25.85
N GLY A 73 -2.62 2.13 26.90
CA GLY A 73 -3.74 1.93 27.83
C GLY A 73 -4.82 0.95 27.37
N GLY A 74 -4.61 0.28 26.24
CA GLY A 74 -5.44 -0.81 25.76
C GLY A 74 -5.17 -2.15 26.45
N LYS A 75 -5.84 -3.21 25.98
CA LYS A 75 -5.83 -4.54 26.62
C LYS A 75 -4.90 -5.54 25.97
N LEU A 76 -4.43 -5.28 24.75
CA LEU A 76 -3.70 -6.24 23.95
C LEU A 76 -2.19 -5.98 24.03
N THR A 77 -1.38 -7.02 24.08
CA THR A 77 0.02 -6.87 23.66
C THR A 77 0.08 -6.65 22.15
N VAL A 78 1.13 -6.03 21.63
CA VAL A 78 1.35 -5.92 20.16
C VAL A 78 1.24 -7.28 19.48
N LYS A 79 1.75 -8.35 20.11
CA LYS A 79 1.66 -9.72 19.59
C LYS A 79 0.21 -10.21 19.49
N GLN A 80 -0.62 -9.91 20.48
CA GLN A 80 -2.04 -10.29 20.48
C GLN A 80 -2.83 -9.46 19.45
N CYS A 81 -2.54 -8.16 19.33
CA CYS A 81 -3.10 -7.30 18.29
C CYS A 81 -2.77 -7.87 16.89
N VAL A 82 -1.50 -8.17 16.60
CA VAL A 82 -1.11 -8.76 15.32
C VAL A 82 -1.80 -10.10 15.07
N ALA A 83 -1.89 -10.97 16.08
CA ALA A 83 -2.54 -12.27 15.95
C ALA A 83 -4.05 -12.15 15.69
N MET A 84 -4.71 -11.16 16.29
CA MET A 84 -6.12 -10.85 16.06
C MET A 84 -6.35 -10.49 14.60
N TYR A 85 -5.68 -9.46 14.08
CA TYR A 85 -5.86 -8.99 12.70
C TYR A 85 -5.36 -10.00 11.66
N THR A 86 -4.29 -10.74 11.95
CA THR A 86 -3.87 -11.84 11.06
C THR A 86 -4.97 -12.89 10.91
N LYS A 87 -5.77 -13.13 11.96
CA LYS A 87 -6.87 -14.12 11.92
C LYS A 87 -8.09 -13.59 11.18
N THR A 88 -8.43 -12.31 11.35
CA THR A 88 -9.65 -11.71 10.77
C THR A 88 -9.43 -11.25 9.34
N ASP A 89 -8.32 -10.56 9.05
CA ASP A 89 -8.10 -9.80 7.82
C ASP A 89 -6.88 -10.33 7.03
N GLY A 90 -6.14 -11.32 7.56
CA GLY A 90 -4.91 -11.83 6.93
C GLY A 90 -5.10 -12.58 5.62
N LYS A 91 -6.34 -12.73 5.15
CA LYS A 91 -6.68 -13.29 3.83
C LYS A 91 -7.16 -12.23 2.85
N ASP A 92 -7.23 -10.98 3.28
CA ASP A 92 -7.79 -9.91 2.49
C ASP A 92 -6.87 -9.58 1.32
N THR A 93 -7.50 -9.47 0.15
CA THR A 93 -6.89 -9.06 -1.10
C THR A 93 -7.66 -7.90 -1.68
N PHE A 94 -6.95 -7.02 -2.36
CA PHE A 94 -7.46 -5.78 -2.92
C PHE A 94 -7.01 -5.63 -4.35
N ARG A 95 -7.81 -4.96 -5.15
CA ARG A 95 -7.47 -4.70 -6.55
C ARG A 95 -7.95 -3.32 -6.96
N SER A 96 -7.11 -2.61 -7.69
CA SER A 96 -7.48 -1.36 -8.33
C SER A 96 -7.21 -1.46 -9.82
N THR A 97 -8.16 -0.98 -10.61
CA THR A 97 -8.02 -0.84 -12.05
C THR A 97 -8.25 0.60 -12.45
N ALA A 98 -7.52 1.08 -13.45
CA ALA A 98 -7.72 2.41 -13.99
C ALA A 98 -7.76 2.42 -15.51
N ASN A 99 -8.58 3.33 -16.04
CA ASN A 99 -8.46 3.77 -17.42
C ASN A 99 -7.83 5.17 -17.41
N CYS A 100 -6.52 5.25 -17.64
CA CYS A 100 -5.78 6.50 -17.51
C CYS A 100 -6.23 7.56 -18.53
N SER A 101 -6.64 7.17 -19.74
CA SER A 101 -7.14 8.10 -20.76
C SER A 101 -8.50 8.71 -20.41
N GLU A 102 -9.31 8.02 -19.61
CA GLU A 102 -10.62 8.49 -19.16
C GLU A 102 -10.57 9.08 -17.75
N GLY A 103 -9.42 9.00 -17.06
CA GLY A 103 -9.27 9.44 -15.68
C GLY A 103 -10.17 8.69 -14.71
N THR A 104 -10.43 7.40 -14.93
CA THR A 104 -11.29 6.60 -14.06
C THR A 104 -10.51 5.57 -13.26
N LEU A 105 -11.00 5.28 -12.04
CA LEU A 105 -10.47 4.25 -11.16
C LEU A 105 -11.61 3.43 -10.56
N SER A 106 -11.44 2.11 -10.52
CA SER A 106 -12.29 1.17 -9.80
C SER A 106 -11.46 0.47 -8.73
N PHE A 107 -11.88 0.55 -7.48
CA PHE A 107 -11.31 -0.16 -6.35
C PHE A 107 -12.23 -1.30 -5.93
N GLU A 108 -11.69 -2.51 -5.87
CA GLU A 108 -12.35 -3.74 -5.42
C GLU A 108 -11.86 -4.06 -3.99
N PRO A 109 -12.69 -3.85 -2.95
CA PRO A 109 -12.33 -4.19 -1.58
C PRO A 109 -12.35 -5.71 -1.34
N SER A 110 -11.79 -6.17 -0.22
CA SER A 110 -11.85 -7.57 0.21
C SER A 110 -13.27 -8.06 0.49
N ALA A 111 -14.17 -7.15 0.88
CA ALA A 111 -15.59 -7.40 1.08
C ALA A 111 -16.42 -6.16 0.69
N GLY A 112 -17.63 -6.38 0.18
CA GLY A 112 -18.55 -5.33 -0.25
C GLY A 112 -18.51 -5.06 -1.75
N GLU A 113 -19.10 -3.95 -2.16
CA GLU A 113 -19.23 -3.56 -3.56
C GLU A 113 -18.02 -2.73 -4.04
N PRO A 114 -17.63 -2.83 -5.33
CA PRO A 114 -16.58 -1.99 -5.89
C PRO A 114 -16.91 -0.49 -5.84
N LEU A 115 -15.91 0.31 -5.51
CA LEU A 115 -15.98 1.78 -5.58
C LEU A 115 -15.45 2.25 -6.93
N ARG A 116 -16.17 3.16 -7.59
CA ARG A 116 -15.78 3.72 -8.89
C ARG A 116 -15.79 5.22 -8.84
N VAL A 117 -14.73 5.83 -9.36
CA VAL A 117 -14.57 7.28 -9.39
C VAL A 117 -14.02 7.76 -10.73
N THR A 118 -14.26 9.03 -11.01
CA THR A 118 -13.67 9.79 -12.12
C THR A 118 -12.96 10.99 -11.53
N PHE A 119 -11.72 11.22 -11.97
CA PHE A 119 -10.90 12.35 -11.53
C PHE A 119 -11.17 13.60 -12.39
N PRO A 120 -11.00 14.81 -11.83
CA PRO A 120 -10.62 15.10 -10.45
C PRO A 120 -11.76 14.83 -9.45
N LEU A 121 -11.41 14.42 -8.23
CA LEU A 121 -12.37 14.24 -7.15
C LEU A 121 -12.77 15.60 -6.53
N PRO A 122 -13.95 15.70 -5.90
CA PRO A 122 -14.29 16.85 -5.08
C PRO A 122 -13.24 17.09 -3.98
N GLU A 123 -13.08 18.35 -3.56
CA GLU A 123 -12.20 18.69 -2.43
C GLU A 123 -12.54 17.85 -1.20
N ASN A 124 -11.50 17.35 -0.54
CA ASN A 124 -11.59 16.51 0.66
C ASN A 124 -12.23 15.12 0.49
N ALA A 125 -12.57 14.70 -0.72
CA ALA A 125 -13.16 13.37 -0.95
C ALA A 125 -12.22 12.24 -0.49
N ASP A 126 -10.91 12.40 -0.68
CA ASP A 126 -9.93 11.33 -0.48
C ASP A 126 -8.93 11.54 0.67
N VAL A 127 -9.03 12.67 1.38
CA VAL A 127 -8.12 13.04 2.48
C VAL A 127 -8.75 12.96 3.87
N SER A 128 -10.08 12.85 3.96
CA SER A 128 -10.76 12.77 5.25
C SER A 128 -10.89 11.33 5.72
N CYS A 129 -10.50 11.06 6.96
CA CYS A 129 -10.76 9.77 7.63
C CYS A 129 -12.26 9.41 7.66
N ALA A 130 -13.14 10.40 7.50
CA ALA A 130 -14.59 10.22 7.49
C ALA A 130 -15.16 9.80 6.12
N SER A 131 -14.38 9.87 5.03
CA SER A 131 -14.87 9.50 3.69
C SER A 131 -15.17 8.02 3.57
N GLY A 132 -14.54 7.18 4.41
CA GLY A 132 -14.61 5.72 4.33
C GLY A 132 -13.97 5.14 3.06
N MET A 133 -13.36 5.99 2.22
CA MET A 133 -12.65 5.58 1.01
C MET A 133 -11.17 5.34 1.36
N PRO A 134 -10.54 4.29 0.79
CA PRO A 134 -9.09 4.20 0.83
C PRO A 134 -8.49 5.34 -0.01
N PRO A 135 -7.18 5.65 0.09
CA PRO A 135 -6.54 6.73 -0.67
C PRO A 135 -6.57 6.53 -2.20
N LEU A 136 -7.69 6.84 -2.86
CA LEU A 136 -7.95 6.62 -4.29
C LEU A 136 -7.04 7.47 -5.19
N ILE A 137 -6.68 8.68 -4.77
CA ILE A 137 -5.73 9.55 -5.46
C ILE A 137 -4.36 8.86 -5.49
N GLU A 138 -3.86 8.36 -4.35
CA GLU A 138 -2.59 7.64 -4.30
C GLU A 138 -2.62 6.39 -5.18
N GLN A 139 -3.72 5.64 -5.14
CA GLN A 139 -3.90 4.50 -6.03
C GLN A 139 -3.88 4.89 -7.52
N PHE A 140 -4.48 6.03 -7.88
CA PHE A 140 -4.45 6.55 -9.24
C PHE A 140 -3.06 7.07 -9.63
N ARG A 141 -2.32 7.74 -8.73
CA ARG A 141 -0.93 8.17 -8.95
C ARG A 141 -0.03 6.98 -9.31
N LEU A 142 -0.23 5.83 -8.65
CA LEU A 142 0.54 4.61 -8.92
C LEU A 142 0.22 3.98 -10.29
N LEU A 143 -1.04 4.03 -10.73
CA LEU A 143 -1.50 3.42 -11.98
C LEU A 143 -1.37 4.34 -13.20
N CYS A 144 -1.56 5.65 -13.02
CA CYS A 144 -1.67 6.65 -14.07
C CYS A 144 -0.84 7.91 -13.75
N PRO A 145 0.47 7.80 -13.47
CA PRO A 145 1.30 8.95 -13.07
C PRO A 145 1.31 10.09 -14.11
N GLN A 146 1.14 9.82 -15.41
CA GLN A 146 1.01 10.88 -16.42
C GLN A 146 -0.29 11.65 -16.27
N ALA A 147 -1.43 10.96 -16.27
CA ALA A 147 -2.73 11.59 -16.11
C ALA A 147 -2.86 12.29 -14.74
N ALA A 148 -2.27 11.73 -13.69
CA ALA A 148 -2.23 12.36 -12.37
C ALA A 148 -1.53 13.73 -12.40
N ARG A 149 -0.45 13.90 -13.18
CA ARG A 149 0.20 15.21 -13.37
C ARG A 149 -0.71 16.17 -14.13
N GLU A 150 -1.34 15.71 -15.20
CA GLU A 150 -2.26 16.53 -16.01
C GLU A 150 -3.47 17.00 -15.22
N PHE A 151 -3.94 16.19 -14.27
CA PHE A 151 -5.05 16.52 -13.38
C PHE A 151 -4.63 17.29 -12.12
N HIS A 152 -3.36 17.68 -11.99
CA HIS A 152 -2.81 18.33 -10.79
C HIS A 152 -3.08 17.54 -9.51
N LEU A 153 -3.01 16.22 -9.63
CA LEU A 153 -3.20 15.30 -8.52
C LEU A 153 -1.88 14.93 -7.88
N MET A 154 -0.72 15.46 -8.28
CA MET A 154 0.55 15.25 -7.59
C MET A 154 0.77 16.40 -6.60
N ASP A 155 1.37 16.12 -5.46
CA ASP A 155 1.82 17.20 -4.58
C ASP A 155 3.00 17.90 -5.27
N ASP A 156 2.93 19.23 -5.42
CA ASP A 156 4.06 20.02 -5.90
C ASP A 156 5.18 19.89 -4.86
N GLU A 157 6.25 19.16 -5.18
CA GLU A 157 7.47 19.07 -4.35
C GLU A 157 8.09 20.45 -4.08
#